data_AF-A0A7C5FP44-F1
#
_entry.id   AF-A0A7C5FP44-F1
#
_cell.length_a   1.000
_cell.length_b   1.000
_cell.length_c   1.000
_cell.angle_alpha   90.00
_cell.angle_beta   90.00
_cell.angle_gamma   90.00
#
_symmetry.space_group_name_H-M   'P 1'
#
loop_
_entity.id
_entity.type
_entity.pdbx_description
1 polymer ?
#
loop_
_entity_poly.entity_id
_entity_poly.type
_entity_poly.pdbx_seq_one_letter_code
_entity_poly.pdbx_strand_id
1 'polypeptide(L)'
;KFLPEKEQVTLTVAKLAGTNAVFVAKDVERVLEEYKEELEKEGIGYIVTRDYGERANEAVNELVMHLVITILIIAVMLVFALGFKESIIVTFTVPAILAVTLFIAYLSGQTINRITLFAFLLSLGLLVDAAIIVIENIHRHLHAHDVDCKEMDELLVEATDEIGAPTNVATLAIILTMVPMMFVGGMMGSFMKPIPLNVPVALIASLVVAYIFTPYLSLKLLKKPKHKHPHCTVEKEAK
;
A
#
# COMPACT_ATOMS: atom_id res chain seq x y z
N LYS A 1 12.21 -23.74 -27.60
CA LYS A 1 12.76 -24.53 -28.73
C LYS A 1 13.19 -25.86 -28.14
N PHE A 2 12.46 -26.96 -28.38
CA PHE A 2 12.87 -28.29 -27.91
C PHE A 2 14.18 -28.66 -28.61
N LEU A 3 15.23 -28.92 -27.84
CA LEU A 3 16.51 -29.43 -28.34
C LEU A 3 16.33 -30.89 -28.78
N PRO A 4 17.10 -31.38 -29.77
CA PRO A 4 17.08 -32.79 -30.18
C PRO A 4 17.34 -33.70 -28.98
N GLU A 5 16.79 -34.92 -28.98
CA GLU A 5 17.01 -35.95 -27.96
C GLU A 5 18.50 -36.23 -27.80
N LYS A 6 19.11 -35.55 -26.84
CA LYS A 6 20.46 -35.81 -26.35
C LYS A 6 20.30 -36.31 -24.92
N GLU A 7 21.11 -37.29 -24.53
CA GLU A 7 21.17 -37.71 -23.13
C GLU A 7 21.53 -36.49 -22.25
N GLN A 8 20.74 -36.26 -21.22
CA GLN A 8 20.86 -35.12 -20.31
C GLN A 8 20.82 -35.61 -18.87
N VAL A 9 21.63 -34.99 -18.03
CA VAL A 9 21.58 -35.18 -16.58
C VAL A 9 20.80 -34.03 -15.98
N THR A 10 19.79 -34.34 -15.17
CA THR A 10 19.03 -33.31 -14.43
C THR A 10 19.62 -33.16 -13.04
N LEU A 11 20.13 -31.96 -12.74
CA LEU A 11 20.50 -31.57 -11.39
C LEU A 11 19.38 -30.71 -10.78
N THR A 12 18.96 -31.03 -9.56
CA THR A 12 17.98 -30.22 -8.82
C THR A 12 18.64 -29.66 -7.58
N VAL A 13 18.55 -28.33 -7.41
CA VAL A 13 19.02 -27.64 -6.21
C VAL A 13 17.79 -27.20 -5.40
N ALA A 14 17.75 -27.61 -4.13
CA ALA A 14 16.68 -27.24 -3.21
C ALA A 14 17.22 -26.25 -2.18
N LYS A 15 16.42 -25.21 -1.88
CA LYS A 15 16.72 -24.27 -0.81
C LYS A 15 16.48 -24.92 0.56
N LEU A 16 17.23 -24.51 1.58
CA LEU A 16 16.95 -24.85 2.97
C LEU A 16 15.66 -24.15 3.47
N ALA A 17 15.08 -24.68 4.55
CA ALA A 17 13.98 -24.02 5.24
C ALA A 17 14.47 -22.68 5.82
N GLY A 18 13.64 -21.63 5.74
CA GLY A 18 13.98 -20.29 6.23
C GLY A 18 14.86 -19.45 5.31
N THR A 19 15.44 -19.99 4.24
CA THR A 19 16.22 -19.21 3.27
C THR A 19 15.34 -18.58 2.18
N ASN A 20 15.81 -17.46 1.63
CA ASN A 20 15.15 -16.76 0.53
C ASN A 20 15.49 -17.43 -0.80
N ALA A 21 14.46 -17.85 -1.53
CA ALA A 21 14.62 -18.53 -2.82
C ALA A 21 15.33 -17.67 -3.88
N VAL A 22 15.11 -16.35 -3.87
CA VAL A 22 15.72 -15.41 -4.82
C VAL A 22 17.23 -15.34 -4.63
N PHE A 23 17.71 -15.27 -3.38
CA PHE A 23 19.15 -15.22 -3.10
C PHE A 23 19.82 -16.56 -3.42
N VAL A 24 19.19 -17.67 -3.03
CA VAL A 24 19.73 -19.01 -3.34
C VAL A 24 19.82 -19.24 -4.86
N ALA A 25 18.79 -18.85 -5.62
CA ALA A 25 18.81 -18.95 -7.08
C ALA A 25 19.97 -18.15 -7.68
N LYS A 26 20.13 -16.87 -7.27
CA LYS A 26 21.24 -16.02 -7.71
C LYS A 26 22.61 -16.56 -7.33
N ASP A 27 22.74 -17.18 -6.15
CA ASP A 27 23.99 -17.80 -5.73
C ASP A 27 24.34 -19.02 -6.60
N VAL A 28 23.34 -19.83 -6.96
CA VAL A 28 23.52 -20.97 -7.88
C VAL A 28 23.90 -20.48 -9.27
N GLU A 29 23.22 -19.47 -9.80
CA GLU A 29 23.55 -18.86 -11.09
C GLU A 29 24.97 -18.30 -11.11
N ARG A 30 25.38 -17.61 -10.03
CA ARG A 30 26.73 -17.07 -9.89
C ARG A 30 27.79 -18.16 -9.93
N VAL A 31 27.57 -19.28 -9.24
CA VAL A 31 28.48 -20.44 -9.27
C VAL A 31 28.52 -21.04 -10.69
N LEU A 32 27.36 -21.21 -11.34
CA LEU A 32 27.32 -21.76 -12.71
C LEU A 32 28.05 -20.85 -13.71
N GLU A 33 27.94 -19.52 -13.57
CA GLU A 33 28.65 -18.57 -14.43
C GLU A 33 30.16 -18.55 -14.14
N GLU A 34 30.58 -18.70 -12.87
CA GLU A 34 31.99 -18.81 -12.48
C GLU A 34 32.68 -20.02 -13.13
N TYR A 35 31.99 -21.17 -13.19
CA TYR A 35 32.53 -22.40 -13.77
C TYR A 35 32.23 -22.57 -15.27
N LYS A 36 31.56 -21.62 -15.91
CA LYS A 36 31.09 -21.75 -17.30
C LYS A 36 32.20 -22.00 -18.30
N GLU A 37 33.31 -21.26 -18.22
CA GLU A 37 34.44 -21.44 -19.13
C GLU A 37 35.13 -22.80 -18.96
N GLU A 38 35.20 -23.31 -17.72
CA GLU A 38 35.76 -24.63 -17.43
C GLU A 38 34.87 -25.75 -17.97
N LEU A 39 33.56 -25.63 -17.76
CA LEU A 39 32.57 -26.56 -18.29
C LEU A 39 32.56 -26.57 -19.82
N GLU A 40 32.66 -25.41 -20.47
CA GLU A 40 32.74 -25.31 -21.92
C GLU A 40 34.01 -25.96 -22.50
N LYS A 41 35.15 -25.85 -21.82
CA LYS A 41 36.41 -26.53 -22.22
C LYS A 41 36.28 -28.06 -22.18
N GLU A 42 35.51 -28.58 -21.24
CA GLU A 42 35.18 -30.00 -21.13
C GLU A 42 34.02 -30.42 -22.07
N GLY A 43 33.49 -29.50 -22.87
CA GLY A 43 32.38 -29.76 -23.79
C GLY A 43 31.01 -29.93 -23.09
N ILE A 44 30.89 -29.49 -21.85
CA ILE A 44 29.68 -29.61 -21.02
C ILE A 44 28.87 -28.30 -21.12
N GLY A 45 27.66 -28.39 -21.68
CA GLY A 45 26.68 -27.30 -21.66
C GLY A 45 25.59 -27.53 -20.62
N TYR A 46 25.06 -26.45 -20.04
CA TYR A 46 23.92 -26.51 -19.13
C TYR A 46 22.77 -25.60 -19.59
N ILE A 47 21.55 -25.94 -19.14
CA ILE A 47 20.37 -25.11 -19.32
C ILE A 47 19.55 -25.10 -18.05
N VAL A 48 19.20 -23.90 -17.56
CA VAL A 48 18.28 -23.75 -16.44
C VAL A 48 16.86 -23.94 -16.98
N THR A 49 16.20 -25.01 -16.58
CA THR A 49 14.83 -25.33 -17.03
C THR A 49 13.75 -24.78 -16.11
N ARG A 50 14.07 -24.59 -14.83
CA ARG A 50 13.16 -24.08 -13.80
C ARG A 50 13.92 -23.26 -12.77
N ASP A 51 13.57 -21.98 -12.67
CA ASP A 51 13.98 -21.11 -11.59
C ASP A 51 12.74 -20.58 -10.84
N TYR A 52 12.60 -20.96 -9.57
CA TYR A 52 11.54 -20.45 -8.70
C TYR A 52 11.91 -19.15 -7.98
N GLY A 53 13.21 -18.85 -7.84
CA GLY A 53 13.69 -17.59 -7.30
C GLY A 53 13.46 -16.45 -8.28
N GLU A 54 13.82 -16.63 -9.55
CA GLU A 54 13.54 -15.67 -10.64
C GLU A 54 12.04 -15.40 -10.74
N ARG A 55 11.22 -16.45 -10.87
CA ARG A 55 9.75 -16.29 -10.93
C ARG A 55 9.15 -15.60 -9.71
N ALA A 56 9.68 -15.87 -8.52
CA ALA A 56 9.22 -15.20 -7.31
C ALA A 56 9.59 -13.71 -7.33
N ASN A 57 10.80 -13.39 -7.80
CA ASN A 57 11.30 -12.02 -7.92
C ASN A 57 10.51 -11.21 -8.97
N GLU A 58 10.26 -11.80 -10.15
CA GLU A 58 9.42 -11.21 -11.20
C GLU A 58 8.02 -10.89 -10.67
N ALA A 59 7.36 -11.86 -10.02
CA ALA A 59 6.01 -11.68 -9.48
C ALA A 59 5.94 -10.60 -8.39
N VAL A 60 6.98 -10.49 -7.56
CA VAL A 60 7.08 -9.43 -6.55
C VAL A 60 7.27 -8.07 -7.21
N ASN A 61 8.19 -7.96 -8.18
CA ASN A 61 8.45 -6.71 -8.89
C ASN A 61 7.24 -6.24 -9.69
N GLU A 62 6.50 -7.15 -10.32
CA GLU A 62 5.25 -6.85 -11.03
C GLU A 62 4.19 -6.28 -10.08
N LEU A 63 4.02 -6.89 -8.90
CA LEU A 63 3.07 -6.38 -7.90
C LEU A 63 3.48 -5.03 -7.32
N VAL A 64 4.77 -4.80 -7.08
CA VAL A 64 5.29 -3.50 -6.66
C VAL A 64 5.05 -2.45 -7.74
N MET A 65 5.27 -2.79 -9.01
CA MET A 65 4.98 -1.90 -10.14
C MET A 65 3.48 -1.55 -10.19
N HIS A 66 2.60 -2.54 -10.04
CA HIS A 66 1.15 -2.30 -9.97
C HIS A 66 0.75 -1.40 -8.79
N LEU A 67 1.35 -1.59 -7.61
CA LEU A 67 1.10 -0.71 -6.46
C LEU A 67 1.46 0.76 -6.78
N VAL A 68 2.61 1.00 -7.40
CA VAL A 68 3.04 2.35 -7.81
C VAL A 68 2.08 2.94 -8.84
N ILE A 69 1.72 2.17 -9.88
CA ILE A 69 0.75 2.61 -10.89
C ILE A 69 -0.59 2.96 -10.24
N THR A 70 -1.11 2.15 -9.32
CA THR A 70 -2.38 2.44 -8.65
C THR A 70 -2.32 3.73 -7.84
N ILE A 71 -1.23 3.99 -7.12
CA ILE A 71 -1.04 5.25 -6.39
C ILE A 71 -1.03 6.44 -7.36
N LEU A 72 -0.33 6.33 -8.49
CA LEU A 72 -0.28 7.39 -9.51
C LEU A 72 -1.66 7.65 -10.14
N ILE A 73 -2.42 6.59 -10.44
CA ILE A 73 -3.79 6.72 -10.98
C ILE A 73 -4.68 7.45 -9.98
N ILE A 74 -4.65 7.05 -8.70
CA ILE A 74 -5.42 7.71 -7.63
C ILE A 74 -5.02 9.19 -7.52
N ALA A 75 -3.71 9.48 -7.51
CA ALA A 75 -3.21 10.85 -7.46
C ALA A 75 -3.76 11.69 -8.62
N VAL A 76 -3.65 11.20 -9.86
CA VAL A 76 -4.16 11.91 -11.06
C VAL A 76 -5.66 12.12 -10.97
N MET A 77 -6.44 11.10 -10.58
CA MET A 77 -7.88 11.23 -10.41
C MET A 77 -8.25 12.30 -9.38
N LEU A 78 -7.53 12.36 -8.24
CA LEU A 78 -7.75 13.37 -7.21
C LEU A 78 -7.39 14.78 -7.66
N VAL A 79 -6.41 14.95 -8.55
CA VAL A 79 -6.10 16.28 -9.13
C VAL A 79 -7.32 16.84 -9.85
N PHE A 80 -8.03 15.99 -10.61
CA PHE A 80 -9.24 16.41 -11.33
C PHE A 80 -10.46 16.55 -10.43
N ALA A 81 -10.56 15.75 -9.36
CA ALA A 81 -11.72 15.75 -8.48
C ALA A 81 -11.70 16.87 -7.42
N LEU A 82 -10.56 17.07 -6.76
CA LEU A 82 -10.42 17.98 -5.60
C LEU A 82 -9.40 19.09 -5.84
N GLY A 83 -8.38 18.84 -6.66
CA GLY A 83 -7.32 19.80 -6.93
C GLY A 83 -5.93 19.25 -6.63
N PHE A 84 -4.92 20.01 -7.07
CA PHE A 84 -3.52 19.58 -7.02
C PHE A 84 -2.98 19.42 -5.59
N LYS A 85 -3.39 20.27 -4.66
CA LYS A 85 -2.86 20.27 -3.29
C LYS A 85 -3.42 19.11 -2.48
N GLU A 86 -4.72 18.89 -2.60
CA GLU A 86 -5.48 17.80 -1.99
C GLU A 86 -4.96 16.45 -2.48
N SER A 87 -4.73 16.32 -3.79
CA SER A 87 -4.10 15.14 -4.37
C SER A 87 -2.71 14.85 -3.80
N ILE A 88 -1.87 15.88 -3.65
CA ILE A 88 -0.53 15.73 -3.06
C ILE A 88 -0.63 15.20 -1.61
N ILE A 89 -1.54 15.73 -0.81
CA ILE A 89 -1.73 15.30 0.59
C ILE A 89 -2.05 13.80 0.66
N VAL A 90 -3.00 13.33 -0.16
CA VAL A 90 -3.35 11.91 -0.21
C VAL A 90 -2.19 11.08 -0.75
N THR A 91 -1.53 11.53 -1.83
CA THR A 91 -0.39 10.83 -2.45
C THR A 91 0.74 10.56 -1.47
N PHE A 92 1.02 11.49 -0.54
CA PHE A 92 2.01 11.27 0.53
C PHE A 92 1.48 10.41 1.68
N THR A 93 0.18 10.44 1.93
CA THR A 93 -0.48 9.66 2.98
C THR A 93 -0.45 8.16 2.65
N VAL A 94 -0.62 7.77 1.38
CA VAL A 94 -0.66 6.35 0.99
C VAL A 94 0.64 5.59 1.31
N PRO A 95 1.84 6.06 0.90
CA PRO A 95 3.09 5.43 1.30
C PRO A 95 3.31 5.43 2.81
N ALA A 96 2.87 6.45 3.54
CA ALA A 96 2.98 6.50 4.99
C ALA A 96 2.17 5.37 5.66
N ILE A 97 0.93 5.14 5.22
CA ILE A 97 0.11 4.04 5.73
C ILE A 97 0.74 2.69 5.38
N LEU A 98 1.19 2.51 4.14
CA LEU A 98 1.88 1.27 3.73
C LEU A 98 3.15 1.03 4.56
N ALA A 99 3.93 2.07 4.85
CA ALA A 99 5.13 1.96 5.67
C ALA A 99 4.81 1.53 7.12
N VAL A 100 3.80 2.13 7.74
CA VAL A 100 3.33 1.72 9.08
C VAL A 100 2.84 0.27 9.06
N THR A 101 2.07 -0.10 8.04
CA THR A 101 1.53 -1.45 7.90
C THR A 101 2.63 -2.49 7.70
N LEU A 102 3.59 -2.21 6.82
CA LEU A 102 4.77 -3.06 6.59
C LEU A 102 5.63 -3.17 7.83
N PHE A 103 5.77 -2.09 8.60
CA PHE A 103 6.49 -2.10 9.87
C PHE A 103 5.81 -3.03 10.90
N ILE A 104 4.49 -2.97 11.04
CA ILE A 104 3.75 -3.88 11.93
C ILE A 104 3.85 -5.33 11.44
N ALA A 105 3.77 -5.56 10.11
CA ALA A 105 3.95 -6.88 9.52
C ALA A 105 5.35 -7.44 9.79
N TYR A 106 6.38 -6.60 9.71
CA TYR A 106 7.76 -6.95 10.05
C TYR A 106 7.90 -7.35 11.52
N LEU A 107 7.31 -6.57 12.45
CA LEU A 107 7.29 -6.92 13.88
C LEU A 107 6.54 -8.25 14.15
N SER A 108 5.55 -8.57 13.32
CA SER A 108 4.80 -9.83 13.39
C SER A 108 5.54 -11.02 12.76
N GLY A 109 6.78 -10.83 12.30
CA GLY A 109 7.60 -11.87 11.67
C GLY A 109 7.16 -12.26 10.26
N GLN A 110 6.36 -11.43 9.59
CA GLN A 110 5.94 -11.67 8.22
C GLN A 110 7.01 -11.21 7.22
N THR A 111 7.17 -11.97 6.14
CA THR A 111 8.06 -11.63 5.02
C THR A 111 7.29 -10.95 3.90
N ILE A 112 7.95 -10.08 3.14
CA ILE A 112 7.40 -9.60 1.87
C ILE A 112 7.44 -10.73 0.84
N ASN A 113 6.26 -11.13 0.36
CA ASN A 113 6.10 -12.10 -0.71
C ASN A 113 4.89 -11.73 -1.60
N ARG A 114 4.66 -12.52 -2.64
CA ARG A 114 3.57 -12.28 -3.61
C ARG A 114 2.20 -12.15 -2.93
N ILE A 115 1.92 -12.94 -1.90
CA ILE A 115 0.60 -12.95 -1.24
C ILE A 115 0.44 -11.74 -0.32
N THR A 116 1.48 -11.36 0.42
CA THR A 116 1.43 -10.16 1.25
C THR A 116 1.29 -8.90 0.40
N LEU A 117 1.99 -8.82 -0.73
CA LEU A 117 1.85 -7.71 -1.68
C LEU A 117 0.48 -7.70 -2.35
N PHE A 118 -0.07 -8.87 -2.68
CA PHE A 118 -1.44 -8.98 -3.18
C PHE A 118 -2.46 -8.48 -2.14
N ALA A 119 -2.28 -8.83 -0.86
CA ALA A 119 -3.11 -8.31 0.22
C ALA A 119 -3.04 -6.78 0.30
N PHE A 120 -1.83 -6.20 0.18
CA PHE A 120 -1.67 -4.74 0.17
C PHE A 120 -2.32 -4.08 -1.04
N LEU A 121 -2.18 -4.66 -2.23
CA LEU A 121 -2.80 -4.17 -3.45
C LEU A 121 -4.33 -4.21 -3.35
N LEU A 122 -4.90 -5.30 -2.85
CA LEU A 122 -6.34 -5.42 -2.61
C LEU A 122 -6.81 -4.42 -1.54
N SER A 123 -6.03 -4.23 -0.47
CA SER A 123 -6.36 -3.26 0.57
C SER A 123 -6.18 -1.83 0.12
N LEU A 124 -5.37 -1.54 -0.91
CA LEU A 124 -4.98 -0.18 -1.29
C LEU A 124 -6.22 0.70 -1.54
N GLY A 125 -7.22 0.20 -2.26
CA GLY A 125 -8.46 0.94 -2.50
C GLY A 125 -9.25 1.24 -1.22
N LEU A 126 -9.28 0.30 -0.27
CA LEU A 126 -9.96 0.48 1.02
C LEU A 126 -9.14 1.34 2.00
N LEU A 127 -7.81 1.30 1.85
CA LEU A 127 -6.84 2.01 2.68
C LEU A 127 -6.80 3.49 2.34
N VAL A 128 -6.89 3.88 1.06
CA VAL A 128 -6.87 5.30 0.69
C VAL A 128 -8.18 6.00 1.05
N ASP A 129 -9.27 5.25 1.18
CA ASP A 129 -10.63 5.78 1.34
C ASP A 129 -10.76 6.70 2.54
N ALA A 130 -10.24 6.30 3.72
CA ALA A 130 -10.29 7.14 4.92
C ALA A 130 -9.59 8.50 4.72
N ALA A 131 -8.41 8.50 4.08
CA ALA A 131 -7.69 9.73 3.81
C ALA A 131 -8.40 10.60 2.75
N ILE A 132 -9.01 9.97 1.74
CA ILE A 132 -9.78 10.64 0.69
C ILE A 132 -11.04 11.29 1.27
N ILE A 133 -11.82 10.56 2.09
CA ILE A 133 -13.03 11.08 2.72
C ILE A 133 -12.69 12.28 3.63
N VAL A 134 -11.58 12.21 4.39
CA VAL A 134 -11.12 13.33 5.22
C VAL A 134 -10.73 14.54 4.39
N ILE A 135 -9.92 14.38 3.35
CA ILE A 135 -9.50 15.53 2.53
C ILE A 135 -10.67 16.11 1.73
N GLU A 136 -11.59 15.26 1.26
CA GLU A 136 -12.79 15.70 0.54
C GLU A 136 -13.70 16.51 1.45
N ASN A 137 -13.89 16.08 2.71
CA ASN A 137 -14.71 16.84 3.62
C ASN A 137 -14.06 18.17 4.03
N ILE A 138 -12.74 18.16 4.26
CA ILE A 138 -11.97 19.39 4.49
C ILE A 138 -12.12 20.33 3.28
N HIS A 139 -11.98 19.79 2.06
CA HIS A 139 -12.14 20.57 0.83
C HIS A 139 -13.56 21.15 0.72
N ARG A 140 -14.59 20.38 1.04
CA ARG A 140 -15.99 20.84 1.08
C ARG A 140 -16.18 21.97 2.08
N HIS A 141 -15.65 21.83 3.30
CA HIS A 141 -15.72 22.89 4.32
C HIS A 141 -14.97 24.14 3.91
N LEU A 142 -13.80 24.01 3.24
CA LEU A 142 -13.04 25.15 2.74
C LEU A 142 -13.74 25.93 1.63
N HIS A 143 -14.76 25.36 0.99
CA HIS A 143 -15.57 26.02 -0.04
C HIS A 143 -16.99 26.38 0.45
N ALA A 144 -17.28 26.17 1.74
CA ALA A 144 -18.55 26.55 2.34
C ALA A 144 -18.65 28.07 2.57
N HIS A 145 -19.87 28.59 2.67
CA HIS A 145 -20.11 30.04 2.79
C HIS A 145 -19.72 30.63 4.15
N ASP A 146 -19.68 29.82 5.21
CA ASP A 146 -19.33 30.20 6.57
C ASP A 146 -17.82 30.14 6.86
N VAL A 147 -17.02 29.77 5.85
CA VAL A 147 -15.55 29.65 5.93
C VAL A 147 -14.94 30.85 6.63
N ASP A 148 -15.26 32.08 6.23
CA ASP A 148 -14.62 33.29 6.74
C ASP A 148 -14.78 33.47 8.26
N CYS A 149 -15.78 32.84 8.87
CA CYS A 149 -16.13 32.97 10.28
C CYS A 149 -15.38 32.02 11.21
N LYS A 150 -14.79 30.95 10.68
CA LYS A 150 -14.09 29.94 11.47
C LYS A 150 -12.58 30.07 11.34
N GLU A 151 -11.84 29.86 12.43
CA GLU A 151 -10.38 29.71 12.34
C GLU A 151 -10.05 28.38 11.62
N MET A 152 -8.89 28.30 10.95
CA MET A 152 -8.55 27.10 10.14
C MET A 152 -8.55 25.82 10.98
N ASP A 153 -8.03 25.90 12.21
CA ASP A 153 -7.94 24.74 13.10
C ASP A 153 -9.33 24.22 13.50
N GLU A 154 -10.26 25.12 13.80
CA GLU A 154 -11.65 24.79 14.14
C GLU A 154 -12.37 24.12 12.96
N LEU A 155 -12.21 24.68 11.76
CA LEU A 155 -12.78 24.13 10.54
C LEU A 155 -12.26 22.72 10.25
N LEU A 156 -10.95 22.48 10.43
CA LEU A 156 -10.35 21.16 10.20
C LEU A 156 -10.84 20.13 11.21
N VAL A 157 -10.99 20.52 12.48
CA VAL A 157 -11.53 19.63 13.53
C VAL A 157 -12.97 19.27 13.23
N GLU A 158 -13.83 20.25 12.93
CA GLU A 158 -15.24 20.04 12.60
C GLU A 158 -15.40 19.14 11.35
N ALA A 159 -14.64 19.44 10.29
CA ALA A 159 -14.65 18.64 9.08
C ALA A 159 -14.17 17.19 9.31
N THR A 160 -13.24 16.98 10.24
CA THR A 160 -12.77 15.63 10.57
C THR A 160 -13.76 14.88 11.46
N ASP A 161 -14.40 15.57 12.40
CA ASP A 161 -15.35 14.97 13.35
C ASP A 161 -16.65 14.51 12.67
N GLU A 162 -17.15 15.28 11.68
CA GLU A 162 -18.38 14.94 10.94
C GLU A 162 -18.32 13.55 10.27
N ILE A 163 -17.16 13.21 9.71
CA ILE A 163 -16.93 11.94 9.01
C ILE A 163 -16.36 10.84 9.91
N GLY A 164 -15.97 11.16 11.15
CA GLY A 164 -15.32 10.22 12.06
C GLY A 164 -16.17 8.98 12.30
N ALA A 165 -17.43 9.19 12.71
CA ALA A 165 -18.37 8.10 12.98
C ALA A 165 -18.61 7.17 11.76
N PRO A 166 -18.99 7.67 10.56
CA PRO A 166 -19.24 6.80 9.42
C PRO A 166 -17.98 6.05 8.96
N THR A 167 -16.81 6.69 8.91
CA THR A 167 -15.57 6.04 8.46
C THR A 167 -15.11 4.94 9.44
N ASN A 168 -15.27 5.14 10.76
CA ASN A 168 -14.98 4.11 11.76
C ASN A 168 -15.91 2.88 11.62
N VAL A 169 -17.21 3.09 11.45
CA VAL A 169 -18.19 2.00 11.27
C VAL A 169 -17.91 1.23 9.98
N ALA A 170 -17.63 1.93 8.88
CA ALA A 170 -17.28 1.30 7.60
C ALA A 170 -16.01 0.45 7.72
N THR A 171 -14.98 0.99 8.37
CA THR A 171 -13.71 0.27 8.60
C THR A 171 -13.92 -0.98 9.43
N LEU A 172 -14.67 -0.89 10.54
CA LEU A 172 -14.99 -2.05 11.37
C LEU A 172 -15.78 -3.10 10.60
N ALA A 173 -16.74 -2.69 9.76
CA ALA A 173 -17.49 -3.62 8.92
C ALA A 173 -16.55 -4.39 7.97
N ILE A 174 -15.61 -3.72 7.31
CA ILE A 174 -14.62 -4.36 6.43
C ILE A 174 -13.74 -5.33 7.24
N ILE A 175 -13.26 -4.93 8.41
CA ILE A 175 -12.45 -5.80 9.29
C ILE A 175 -13.24 -7.06 9.67
N LEU A 176 -14.53 -6.93 9.99
CA LEU A 176 -15.38 -8.07 10.31
C LEU A 176 -15.53 -9.05 9.13
N THR A 177 -15.50 -8.58 7.88
CA THR A 177 -15.51 -9.48 6.72
C THR A 177 -14.25 -10.35 6.61
N MET A 178 -13.14 -9.95 7.24
CA MET A 178 -11.89 -10.73 7.27
C MET A 178 -11.92 -11.82 8.35
N VAL A 179 -12.80 -11.73 9.35
CA VAL A 179 -12.87 -12.68 10.47
C VAL A 179 -13.11 -14.13 10.01
N PRO A 180 -14.06 -14.42 9.10
CA PRO A 180 -14.25 -15.78 8.59
C PRO A 180 -12.99 -16.37 7.92
N MET A 181 -12.18 -15.55 7.26
CA MET A 181 -10.95 -16.01 6.60
C MET A 181 -9.89 -16.51 7.59
N MET A 182 -9.92 -16.07 8.86
CA MET A 182 -9.02 -16.59 9.89
C MET A 182 -9.29 -18.07 10.23
N PHE A 183 -10.48 -18.57 9.94
CA PHE A 183 -10.87 -19.96 10.20
C PHE A 183 -10.58 -20.90 9.03
N VAL A 184 -10.01 -20.40 7.93
CA VAL A 184 -9.59 -21.22 6.79
C VAL A 184 -8.38 -22.06 7.20
N GLY A 185 -8.56 -23.38 7.25
CA GLY A 185 -7.52 -24.33 7.62
C GLY A 185 -6.77 -24.97 6.45
N GLY A 186 -5.94 -25.95 6.77
CA GLY A 186 -5.19 -26.75 5.78
C GLY A 186 -4.10 -25.96 5.05
N MET A 187 -3.68 -26.47 3.89
CA MET A 187 -2.68 -25.79 3.05
C MET A 187 -3.16 -24.40 2.64
N MET A 188 -4.44 -24.27 2.26
CA MET A 188 -4.99 -22.99 1.82
C MET A 188 -4.96 -21.93 2.93
N GLY A 189 -5.20 -22.34 4.18
CA GLY A 189 -5.10 -21.45 5.35
C GLY A 189 -3.71 -20.84 5.50
N SER A 190 -2.66 -21.65 5.45
CA SER A 190 -1.28 -21.17 5.52
C SER A 190 -0.91 -20.22 4.37
N PHE A 191 -1.47 -20.46 3.17
CA PHE A 191 -1.29 -19.58 2.02
C PHE A 191 -2.05 -18.25 2.16
N MET A 192 -3.30 -18.27 2.65
CA MET A 192 -4.15 -17.07 2.76
C MET A 192 -3.92 -16.25 4.03
N LYS A 193 -3.26 -16.82 5.05
CA LYS A 193 -3.04 -16.22 6.38
C LYS A 193 -2.61 -14.74 6.37
N PRO A 194 -1.76 -14.24 5.45
CA PRO A 194 -1.38 -12.83 5.45
C PRO A 194 -2.53 -11.86 5.16
N ILE A 195 -3.58 -12.27 4.43
CA ILE A 195 -4.70 -11.40 4.05
C ILE A 195 -5.51 -10.95 5.27
N PRO A 196 -6.12 -11.85 6.07
CA PRO A 196 -6.93 -11.45 7.22
C PRO A 196 -6.11 -10.86 8.38
N LEU A 197 -4.78 -10.93 8.34
CA LEU A 197 -3.90 -10.28 9.30
C LEU A 197 -3.51 -8.87 8.85
N ASN A 198 -3.03 -8.72 7.61
CA ASN A 198 -2.47 -7.44 7.15
C ASN A 198 -3.55 -6.45 6.73
N VAL A 199 -4.67 -6.90 6.17
CA VAL A 199 -5.74 -5.98 5.73
C VAL A 199 -6.33 -5.22 6.92
N PRO A 200 -6.74 -5.85 8.04
CA PRO A 200 -7.23 -5.11 9.20
C PRO A 200 -6.21 -4.15 9.79
N VAL A 201 -4.95 -4.58 9.88
CA VAL A 201 -3.84 -3.72 10.37
C VAL A 201 -3.68 -2.50 9.46
N ALA A 202 -3.75 -2.69 8.13
CA ALA A 202 -3.66 -1.61 7.16
C ALA A 202 -4.80 -0.59 7.31
N LEU A 203 -6.01 -1.07 7.56
CA LEU A 203 -7.19 -0.21 7.74
C LEU A 203 -7.13 0.59 9.04
N ILE A 204 -6.70 -0.04 10.14
CA ILE A 204 -6.50 0.66 11.41
C ILE A 204 -5.38 1.70 11.27
N ALA A 205 -4.26 1.33 10.65
CA ALA A 205 -3.18 2.26 10.36
C ALA A 205 -3.67 3.42 9.46
N SER A 206 -4.53 3.12 8.48
CA SER A 206 -5.14 4.12 7.61
C SER A 206 -5.96 5.14 8.41
N LEU A 207 -6.86 4.69 9.30
CA LEU A 207 -7.65 5.60 10.15
C LEU A 207 -6.75 6.53 10.98
N VAL A 208 -5.73 5.98 11.63
CA VAL A 208 -4.80 6.75 12.46
C VAL A 208 -4.07 7.81 11.63
N VAL A 209 -3.55 7.43 10.47
CA VAL A 209 -2.86 8.37 9.59
C VAL A 209 -3.85 9.39 9.01
N ALA A 210 -5.05 8.98 8.62
CA ALA A 210 -6.07 9.85 8.06
C ALA A 210 -6.52 10.92 9.06
N TYR A 211 -6.68 10.60 10.34
CA TYR A 211 -7.10 11.57 11.35
C TYR A 211 -5.98 12.46 11.88
N ILE A 212 -4.73 12.04 11.78
CA ILE A 212 -3.59 12.81 12.31
C ILE A 212 -2.88 13.56 11.17
N PHE A 213 -2.45 12.84 10.13
CA PHE A 213 -1.61 13.39 9.07
C PHE A 213 -2.42 14.21 8.07
N THR A 214 -3.62 13.78 7.67
CA THR A 214 -4.40 14.51 6.66
C THR A 214 -4.79 15.92 7.14
N PRO A 215 -5.39 16.12 8.34
CA PRO A 215 -5.69 17.46 8.83
C PRO A 215 -4.42 18.31 9.05
N TYR A 216 -3.34 17.70 9.57
CA TYR A 216 -2.08 18.41 9.78
C TYR A 216 -1.44 18.90 8.46
N LEU A 217 -1.42 18.06 7.42
CA LEU A 217 -0.92 18.45 6.10
C LEU A 217 -1.85 19.48 5.43
N SER A 218 -3.16 19.35 5.62
CA SER A 218 -4.15 20.33 5.17
C SER A 218 -3.88 21.71 5.77
N LEU A 219 -3.65 21.80 7.08
CA LEU A 219 -3.30 23.05 7.76
C LEU A 219 -2.07 23.72 7.15
N LYS A 220 -1.07 22.93 6.76
CA LYS A 220 0.21 23.43 6.24
C LYS A 220 0.18 23.81 4.76
N LEU A 221 -0.60 23.10 3.94
CA LEU A 221 -0.56 23.20 2.47
C LEU A 221 -1.78 23.91 1.86
N LEU A 222 -2.94 23.77 2.48
CA LEU A 222 -4.17 24.43 2.03
C LEU A 222 -4.20 25.87 2.52
N LYS A 223 -4.84 26.73 1.73
CA LYS A 223 -5.04 28.13 2.08
C LYS A 223 -6.53 28.37 2.13
N LYS A 224 -6.97 29.04 3.20
CA LYS A 224 -8.35 29.51 3.30
C LYS A 224 -8.65 30.46 2.15
N PRO A 225 -9.64 30.19 1.28
CA PRO A 225 -10.08 31.18 0.31
C PRO A 225 -10.66 32.37 1.08
N LYS A 226 -10.21 33.59 0.74
CA LYS A 226 -10.76 34.82 1.32
C LYS A 226 -12.00 35.19 0.53
N HIS A 227 -13.17 34.80 1.00
CA HIS A 227 -14.40 35.38 0.50
C HIS A 227 -14.66 36.68 1.31
N LYS A 228 -15.25 37.70 0.68
CA LYS A 228 -15.60 38.94 1.39
C LYS A 228 -17.08 38.84 1.73
N HIS A 229 -17.40 38.19 2.85
CA HIS A 229 -18.77 38.16 3.35
C HIS A 229 -19.01 39.24 4.43
N PRO A 230 -19.93 40.20 4.20
CA PRO A 230 -20.16 41.34 5.10
C PRO A 230 -20.87 40.98 6.42
N HIS A 231 -21.35 39.74 6.61
CA HIS A 231 -22.09 39.34 7.81
C HIS A 231 -21.20 38.79 8.94
N CYS A 232 -19.93 38.54 8.67
CA CYS A 232 -19.03 37.86 9.60
C CYS A 232 -18.29 38.83 10.56
N THR A 233 -18.39 40.14 10.32
CA THR A 233 -17.75 41.18 11.16
C THR A 233 -18.50 41.45 12.47
N VAL A 234 -19.76 41.03 12.60
CA VAL A 234 -20.61 41.45 13.74
C VAL A 234 -20.31 40.64 15.01
N GLU A 235 -19.78 39.43 14.92
CA GLU A 235 -19.59 38.55 16.08
C GLU A 235 -18.21 38.68 16.74
N LYS A 236 -17.19 39.14 16.01
CA LYS A 236 -15.83 39.38 16.57
C LYS A 236 -15.73 40.69 17.37
N GLU A 237 -16.69 41.61 17.27
CA GLU A 237 -16.74 42.84 18.07
C GLU A 237 -17.54 42.69 19.39
N ALA A 238 -18.17 41.54 19.62
CA ALA A 238 -19.03 41.29 20.80
C ALA A 238 -18.36 40.45 21.91
N LYS A 239 -17.05 40.21 21.82
CA LYS A 239 -16.25 39.49 22.84
C LYS A 239 -15.12 40.33 23.40
#